data_AF-A0A1D2IU64-F1
#
_entry.id   AF-A0A1D2IU64-F1
#
_cell.length_a   1.000
_cell.length_b   1.000
_cell.length_c   1.000
_cell.angle_alpha   90.00
_cell.angle_beta   90.00
_cell.angle_gamma   90.00
#
_symmetry.space_group_name_H-M   'P 1'
#
loop_
_entity.id
_entity.type
_entity.pdbx_description
1 polymer ?
#
loop_
_entity_poly.entity_id
_entity_poly.type
_entity_poly.pdbx_seq_one_letter_code
_entity_poly.pdbx_strand_id
1 'polypeptide(L)' 'MYTYLDELTAELMVKNPHLDKEQALWWIEMLWSDFESSYAKAGYPYRGPEYAADYVRQQIERHGSFLHQVERKDPNK' A
#
# COMPACT_ATOMS: atom_id res chain seq x y z
N MET A 1 9.66 9.02 3.86
CA MET A 1 8.29 8.78 3.38
C MET A 1 8.30 8.58 1.87
N TYR A 2 8.59 9.60 1.06
CA TYR A 2 8.62 9.47 -0.42
C TYR A 2 9.50 8.33 -0.95
N THR A 3 10.68 8.10 -0.35
CA THR A 3 11.56 6.98 -0.75
C THR A 3 10.89 5.61 -0.65
N TYR A 4 10.21 5.32 0.46
CA TYR A 4 9.51 4.04 0.62
C TYR A 4 8.32 3.89 -0.33
N LEU A 5 7.62 4.99 -0.64
CA LEU A 5 6.51 4.95 -1.58
C LEU A 5 6.99 4.59 -2.99
N ASP A 6 8.07 5.20 -3.47
CA ASP A 6 8.66 4.87 -4.78
C ASP A 6 9.17 3.43 -4.83
N GLU A 7 9.87 2.96 -3.79
CA GLU A 7 10.36 1.57 -3.69
C GLU A 7 9.22 0.56 -3.72
N LEU A 8 8.22 0.73 -2.85
CA LEU A 8 7.06 -0.16 -2.76
C LEU A 8 6.21 -0.13 -4.03
N THR A 9 6.11 1.03 -4.69
CA THR A 9 5.42 1.15 -5.98
C THR A 9 6.13 0.31 -7.04
N ALA A 10 7.46 0.39 -7.11
CA ALA A 10 8.25 -0.43 -8.03
C ALA A 10 8.12 -1.92 -7.71
N GLU A 11 8.17 -2.31 -6.43
CA GLU A 11 7.96 -3.70 -5.99
C GLU A 11 6.57 -4.23 -6.41
N LEU A 12 5.51 -3.43 -6.23
CA LEU A 12 4.16 -3.82 -6.63
C LEU A 12 4.01 -3.94 -8.15
N MET A 13 4.61 -3.04 -8.93
CA MET A 13 4.58 -3.14 -10.40
C MET A 13 5.29 -4.40 -10.89
N VAL A 14 6.41 -4.79 -10.26
CA VAL A 14 7.09 -6.06 -10.57
C VAL A 14 6.21 -7.25 -10.20
N LYS A 15 5.53 -7.20 -9.04
CA LYS A 15 4.64 -8.27 -8.56
C LYS A 15 3.38 -8.41 -9.42
N ASN A 16 2.87 -7.30 -9.96
CA ASN A 16 1.62 -7.24 -10.70
C ASN A 16 1.76 -6.37 -11.95
N PRO A 17 2.13 -6.97 -13.10
CA PRO A 17 2.34 -6.25 -14.36
C PRO A 17 1.05 -5.72 -15.00
N HIS A 18 -0.13 -6.00 -14.40
CA HIS A 18 -1.39 -5.41 -14.84
C HIS A 18 -1.62 -4.00 -14.28
N LEU A 19 -0.83 -3.56 -13.30
CA LEU A 19 -0.92 -2.22 -12.74
C LEU A 19 0.07 -1.28 -13.42
N ASP A 20 -0.41 -0.11 -13.85
CA ASP A 20 0.48 1.00 -14.17
C ASP A 20 1.01 1.69 -12.89
N LYS A 21 1.94 2.63 -13.06
CA LYS A 21 2.60 3.31 -11.94
C LYS A 21 1.61 4.07 -11.05
N GLU A 22 0.64 4.79 -11.62
CA GLU A 22 -0.35 5.54 -10.85
C GLU A 22 -1.26 4.58 -10.09
N GLN A 23 -1.66 3.48 -10.74
CA GLN A 23 -2.46 2.45 -10.11
C GLN A 23 -1.74 1.76 -8.95
N ALA A 24 -0.46 1.44 -9.11
CA ALA A 24 0.37 0.85 -8.07
C ALA A 24 0.58 1.84 -6.91
N LEU A 25 0.93 3.09 -7.19
CA LEU A 25 1.12 4.12 -6.18
C LEU A 25 -0.14 4.31 -5.33
N TRP A 26 -1.31 4.39 -5.96
CA TRP A 26 -2.58 4.52 -5.26
C TRP A 26 -2.83 3.37 -4.27
N TRP A 27 -2.50 2.12 -4.65
CA TRP A 27 -2.58 0.98 -3.74
C TRP A 27 -1.61 1.10 -2.57
N ILE A 28 -0.37 1.54 -2.81
CA ILE A 28 0.61 1.77 -1.75
C ILE A 28 0.12 2.83 -0.77
N GLU A 29 -0.37 3.97 -1.27
CA GLU A 29 -0.90 5.06 -0.43
C GLU A 29 -2.12 4.60 0.37
N MET A 30 -3.02 3.84 -0.24
CA MET A 30 -4.18 3.28 0.46
C MET A 30 -3.76 2.33 1.59
N LEU A 31 -2.90 1.35 1.30
CA LEU A 31 -2.43 0.36 2.28
C LEU A 31 -1.69 1.05 3.44
N TRP A 32 -0.90 2.07 3.13
CA TRP A 32 -0.20 2.86 4.14
C TRP A 32 -1.18 3.61 5.04
N SER A 33 -2.15 4.31 4.45
CA SER A 33 -3.17 5.06 5.19
C SER A 33 -4.04 4.15 6.06
N ASP A 34 -4.43 2.98 5.54
CA ASP A 34 -5.17 1.97 6.31
C ASP A 34 -4.38 1.45 7.51
N PHE A 35 -3.08 1.20 7.32
CA PHE A 35 -2.17 0.84 8.40
C PHE A 35 -2.12 1.94 9.47
N GLU A 36 -1.84 3.19 9.10
CA GLU A 36 -1.71 4.30 10.06
C GLU A 36 -3.03 4.54 10.83
N SER A 37 -4.17 4.45 10.14
CA SER A 37 -5.51 4.56 10.74
C SER A 37 -5.78 3.43 11.74
N SER A 38 -5.50 2.18 11.37
CA SER A 38 -5.67 1.01 12.22
C SER A 38 -4.74 1.04 13.44
N TYR A 39 -3.49 1.46 13.23
CA TYR A 39 -2.48 1.57 14.27
C TYR A 39 -2.82 2.65 15.29
N ALA A 40 -3.29 3.81 14.83
CA ALA A 40 -3.76 4.90 15.69
C ALA A 40 -4.97 4.48 16.54
N LYS A 41 -5.95 3.79 15.94
CA LYS A 41 -7.13 3.27 16.65
C LYS A 41 -6.78 2.27 17.75
N ALA A 42 -5.74 1.46 17.55
CA ALA A 42 -5.28 0.48 18.52
C ALA A 42 -4.49 1.09 19.70
N GLY A 43 -4.25 2.41 19.71
CA GLY A 43 -3.58 3.12 20.80
C GLY A 43 -2.09 2.85 20.92
N TYR A 44 -1.46 2.28 19.90
CA TYR A 44 -0.02 2.02 19.91
C TYR A 44 0.79 3.28 19.55
N PRO A 45 1.98 3.49 20.14
CA PRO A 45 2.86 4.60 19.79
C PRO A 45 3.41 4.41 18.38
N TYR A 46 3.23 5.40 17.50
CA TYR A 46 3.69 5.35 16.11
C TYR A 46 5.18 4.98 16.03
N ARG A 47 5.49 3.87 15.33
CA ARG A 47 6.84 3.30 15.23
C ARG A 47 7.65 3.83 14.05
N GLY A 48 7.16 4.86 13.38
CA GLY A 48 7.84 5.46 12.24
C GLY A 48 7.48 4.79 10.91
N PRO A 49 7.95 5.40 9.80
CA PRO A 49 7.58 5.00 8.44
C PRO A 49 8.15 3.63 8.03
N GLU A 50 9.22 3.17 8.68
CA GLU A 50 9.88 1.89 8.39
C GLU A 50 8.93 0.70 8.66
N TYR A 51 8.17 0.79 9.75
CA TYR A 51 7.23 -0.25 10.17
C TYR A 51 5.98 -0.29 9.28
N ALA A 52 5.50 0.88 8.85
CA ALA A 52 4.45 0.97 7.84
C ALA A 52 4.91 0.37 6.50
N ALA A 53 6.15 0.68 6.07
CA ALA A 53 6.71 0.12 4.85
C ALA A 53 6.84 -1.41 4.90
N ASP A 54 7.28 -1.98 6.02
CA ASP A 54 7.33 -3.44 6.20
C ASP A 54 5.94 -4.08 6.11
N TYR A 55 4.95 -3.50 6.79
CA TYR A 55 3.56 -3.95 6.69
C TYR A 55 3.05 -3.92 5.25
N VAL A 56 3.23 -2.80 4.53
CA VAL A 56 2.79 -2.66 3.15
C VAL A 56 3.50 -3.67 2.25
N ARG A 57 4.81 -3.91 2.43
CA ARG A 57 5.55 -4.95 1.70
C ARG A 57 4.95 -6.34 1.91
N GLN A 58 4.54 -6.67 3.13
CA GLN A 58 3.86 -7.94 3.39
C GLN A 58 2.49 -8.02 2.68
N GLN A 59 1.75 -6.91 2.57
CA GLN A 59 0.50 -6.88 1.81
C GLN A 59 0.73 -7.06 0.30
N ILE A 60 1.76 -6.42 -0.27
CA ILE A 60 2.17 -6.62 -1.67
C ILE A 60 2.49 -8.09 -1.91
N GLU A 61 3.24 -8.73 -1.02
CA GLU A 61 3.62 -10.13 -1.20
C GLU A 61 2.43 -11.09 -1.16
N ARG A 62 1.47 -10.85 -0.27
CA ARG A 62 0.29 -11.71 -0.08
C ARG A 62 -0.80 -11.47 -1.12
N HIS A 63 -1.02 -10.22 -1.53
CA HIS A 63 -2.20 -9.81 -2.29
C HIS A 63 -1.88 -9.09 -3.60
N GLY A 64 -0.64 -8.61 -3.77
CA GLY A 64 -0.23 -7.72 -4.86
C GLY A 64 -0.61 -8.21 -6.25
N SER A 65 -0.45 -9.50 -6.53
CA SER A 65 -0.76 -10.13 -7.83
C SER A 65 -2.23 -10.06 -8.25
N PHE A 66 -3.15 -9.83 -7.30
CA PHE A 66 -4.61 -9.83 -7.53
C PHE A 66 -5.24 -8.45 -7.35
N LEU A 67 -4.46 -7.43 -6.99
CA LEU A 67 -5.00 -6.08 -6.74
C LEU A 67 -5.68 -5.44 -7.96
N HIS A 68 -5.35 -5.88 -9.18
CA HIS A 68 -6.03 -5.42 -10.40
C HIS A 68 -7.47 -5.94 -10.53
N GLN A 69 -7.84 -6.97 -9.76
CA GLN A 69 -9.17 -7.60 -9.76
C GLN A 69 -10.08 -7.00 -8.69
N VAL A 70 -9.53 -6.22 -7.75
CA VAL A 70 -10.31 -5.60 -6.71
C VAL A 70 -11.04 -4.40 -7.30
N GLU A 71 -12.37 -4.41 -7.24
CA GLU A 71 -13.19 -3.26 -7.63
C GLU A 71 -12.82 -2.06 -6.75
N ARG A 72 -12.28 -1.02 -7.39
CA ARG A 72 -12.04 0.26 -6.74
C ARG A 72 -13.41 0.87 -6.45
N LYS A 73 -13.77 0.99 -5.18
CA LYS A 73 -14.86 1.89 -4.80
C LYS A 73 -14.32 3.30 -4.89
N ASP A 74 -14.56 3.95 -6.02
CA ASP A 74 -14.40 5.40 -6.12
C ASP A 74 -15.30 6.05 -5.05
N PRO A 75 -14.75 6.80 -4.07
CA PRO A 75 -15.56 7.48 -3.07
C PRO A 75 -16.37 8.66 -3.66
N ASN A 76 -16.22 8.96 -4.95
CA ASN A 76 -16.87 10.06 -5.68
C ASN A 76 -17.99 9.60 -6.63
N LYS A 77 -18.56 8.39 -6.45
CA LYS A 77 -19.69 7.91 -7.26
C LYS A 77 -20.91 7.55 -6.41
#